data_AF-A0A527WLA5-F1
#
_entry.id   AF-A0A527WLA5-F1
#
_cell.length_a   1.000
_cell.length_b   1.000
_cell.length_c   1.000
_cell.angle_alpha   90.00
_cell.angle_beta   90.00
_cell.angle_gamma   90.00
#
_symmetry.space_group_name_H-M   'P 1'
#
loop_
_entity.id
_entity.type
_entity.pdbx_description
1 polymer ?
#
loop_
_entity_poly.entity_id
_entity_poly.type
_entity_poly.pdbx_seq_one_letter_code
_entity_poly.pdbx_strand_id
1 'polypeptide(L)' 'DMRNVVANRPTIEAGLAVLDAGGDFADGVIAFDGQWLGGETFVSFDRKAVKLVEGQGTPTLLIE' A
#
# COMPACT_ATOMS: atom_id res chain seq x y z
N ASP A 1 11.80 3.56 -24.55
CA ASP A 1 13.18 3.46 -24.06
C ASP A 1 13.15 3.58 -22.54
N MET A 2 13.49 2.49 -21.82
CA MET A 2 13.45 2.43 -20.34
C MET A 2 14.85 2.33 -19.73
N ARG A 3 15.91 2.60 -20.50
CA ARG A 3 17.31 2.34 -20.11
C ARG A 3 17.76 3.01 -18.81
N ASN A 4 17.07 4.06 -18.37
CA ASN A 4 17.40 4.83 -17.16
C ASN A 4 16.31 4.78 -16.07
N VAL A 5 15.34 3.87 -16.17
CA VAL A 5 14.29 3.71 -15.16
C VAL A 5 14.67 2.58 -14.20
N VAL A 6 14.85 2.93 -12.93
CA VAL A 6 15.01 1.96 -11.84
C VAL A 6 13.72 1.95 -11.04
N ALA A 7 13.20 0.75 -10.80
CA ALA A 7 11.91 0.55 -10.15
C ALA A 7 12.02 -0.53 -9.07
N ASN A 8 11.41 -0.27 -7.91
CA ASN A 8 11.17 -1.28 -6.90
C ASN A 8 9.91 -2.08 -7.28
N ARG A 9 10.11 -3.24 -7.91
CA ARG A 9 9.03 -4.03 -8.48
C ARG A 9 8.03 -4.56 -7.41
N PRO A 10 8.48 -5.10 -6.26
CA PRO A 10 7.58 -5.44 -5.16
C PRO A 10 6.65 -4.30 -4.71
N THR A 11 7.20 -3.09 -4.52
CA THR A 11 6.42 -1.92 -4.14
C THR A 11 5.38 -1.55 -5.19
N ILE A 12 5.76 -1.62 -6.48
CA ILE A 12 4.83 -1.38 -7.60
C ILE A 12 3.72 -2.43 -7.63
N GLU A 13 4.06 -3.71 -7.47
CA GLU A 13 3.07 -4.80 -7.48
C GLU A 13 2.08 -4.66 -6.31
N ALA A 14 2.55 -4.26 -5.12
CA ALA A 14 1.67 -3.96 -3.98
C ALA A 14 0.72 -2.79 -4.26
N GLY A 15 1.23 -1.69 -4.84
CA GLY A 15 0.41 -0.57 -5.25
C GLY A 15 -0.63 -0.97 -6.31
N LEU A 16 -0.23 -1.75 -7.31
CA LEU A 16 -1.15 -2.25 -8.35
C LEU A 16 -2.23 -3.17 -7.77
N ALA A 17 -1.89 -4.02 -6.79
CA ALA A 17 -2.88 -4.89 -6.14
C ALA A 17 -3.96 -4.10 -5.40
N VAL A 18 -3.61 -2.98 -4.74
CA VAL A 18 -4.62 -2.08 -4.13
C VAL A 18 -5.43 -1.35 -5.20
N LEU A 19 -4.80 -0.89 -6.27
CA LEU A 19 -5.48 -0.23 -7.39
C LEU A 19 -6.50 -1.17 -8.08
N ASP A 20 -6.12 -2.42 -8.32
CA ASP A 20 -7.00 -3.44 -8.91
C ASP A 20 -8.17 -3.80 -7.99
N ALA A 21 -7.98 -3.71 -6.66
CA ALA A 21 -9.03 -3.83 -5.66
C ALA A 21 -9.92 -2.57 -5.56
N GLY A 22 -9.65 -1.56 -6.39
CA GLY A 22 -10.41 -0.31 -6.50
C GLY A 22 -9.97 0.78 -5.53
N GLY A 23 -8.84 0.64 -4.84
CA GLY A 23 -8.23 1.67 -3.98
C GLY A 23 -7.31 2.62 -4.74
N ASP A 24 -6.55 3.42 -4.00
CA ASP A 24 -5.49 4.23 -4.59
C ASP A 24 -4.16 3.46 -4.57
N PHE A 25 -3.43 3.50 -5.68
CA PHE A 25 -2.11 2.86 -5.83
C PHE A 25 -1.15 3.25 -4.69
N ALA A 26 -1.21 4.50 -4.25
CA ALA A 26 -0.35 5.02 -3.19
C ALA A 26 -0.58 4.31 -1.84
N ASP A 27 -1.81 3.89 -1.52
CA ASP A 27 -2.11 3.21 -0.25
C ASP A 27 -1.36 1.87 -0.17
N GLY A 28 -1.33 1.12 -1.27
CA GLY A 28 -0.59 -0.15 -1.35
C GLY A 28 0.93 0.04 -1.27
N VAL A 29 1.45 1.09 -1.91
CA VAL A 29 2.87 1.47 -1.81
C VAL A 29 3.24 1.81 -0.37
N ILE A 30 2.46 2.68 0.28
CA ILE A 30 2.71 3.14 1.65
C ILE A 30 2.61 1.98 2.65
N ALA A 31 1.60 1.12 2.52
CA ALA A 31 1.44 -0.04 3.38
C ALA A 31 2.62 -1.02 3.24
N PHE A 32 3.01 -1.35 2.01
CA PHE A 32 4.10 -2.29 1.74
C PHE A 32 5.46 -1.75 2.19
N ASP A 33 5.82 -0.52 1.80
CA ASP A 33 7.09 0.09 2.18
C ASP A 33 7.15 0.34 3.69
N GLY A 34 6.03 0.73 4.30
CA GLY A 34 5.90 0.86 5.75
C GLY A 34 6.25 -0.44 6.46
N GLN A 35 5.66 -1.57 6.06
CA GLN A 35 6.00 -2.88 6.60
C GLN A 35 7.46 -3.27 6.35
N TRP A 36 7.97 -3.02 5.14
CA TRP A 36 9.37 -3.28 4.78
C TRP A 36 10.36 -2.52 5.68
N LEU A 37 10.00 -1.31 6.08
CA LEU A 37 10.79 -0.46 6.98
C LEU A 37 10.56 -0.76 8.48
N GLY A 38 9.75 -1.77 8.82
CA GLY A 38 9.48 -2.20 10.19
C GLY A 38 8.24 -1.56 10.83
N GLY A 39 7.40 -0.88 10.06
CA GLY A 39 6.10 -0.39 10.51
C GLY A 39 5.12 -1.54 10.74
N GLU A 40 4.44 -1.53 11.88
CA GLU A 40 3.56 -2.64 12.29
C GLU A 40 2.09 -2.42 11.92
N THR A 41 1.66 -1.17 11.77
CA THR A 41 0.25 -0.80 11.53
C THR A 41 0.16 0.28 10.46
N PHE A 42 -0.67 0.05 9.45
CA PHE A 42 -1.05 1.07 8.48
C PHE A 42 -2.13 1.98 9.09
N VAL A 43 -1.79 3.24 9.35
CA VAL A 43 -2.69 4.22 9.97
C VAL A 43 -3.16 5.21 8.91
N SER A 44 -4.46 5.39 8.77
CA SER A 44 -5.04 6.36 7.83
C SER A 44 -6.37 6.93 8.34
N PHE A 45 -6.74 8.10 7.83
CA PHE A 45 -8.09 8.68 7.99
C PHE A 45 -9.04 8.24 6.85
N ASP A 46 -8.51 7.61 5.80
CA ASP A 46 -9.30 7.08 4.70
C ASP A 46 -9.85 5.69 5.03
N ARG A 47 -11.17 5.63 5.26
CA ARG A 47 -11.89 4.39 5.57
C ARG A 47 -11.79 3.33 4.47
N LYS A 48 -11.70 3.74 3.20
CA LYS A 48 -11.59 2.81 2.06
C LYS A 48 -10.18 2.22 2.00
N ALA A 49 -9.14 3.05 2.15
CA ALA A 49 -7.76 2.59 2.20
C ALA A 49 -7.55 1.57 3.33
N VAL A 50 -8.02 1.89 4.54
CA VAL A 50 -7.98 1.00 5.70
C VAL A 50 -8.61 -0.36 5.39
N LYS A 51 -9.84 -0.38 4.85
CA LYS A 51 -10.53 -1.64 4.52
C LYS A 51 -9.81 -2.48 3.48
N LEU A 52 -9.25 -1.85 2.44
CA LEU A 52 -8.56 -2.56 1.37
C LEU A 52 -7.23 -3.14 1.85
N VAL A 53 -6.45 -2.36 2.60
CA VAL A 53 -5.18 -2.81 3.19
C VAL A 53 -5.40 -3.88 4.26
N GLU A 54 -6.44 -3.75 5.08
CA GLU A 54 -6.84 -4.78 6.06
C GLU A 54 -7.22 -6.10 5.36
N GLY A 55 -7.96 -6.02 4.25
CA GLY A 55 -8.32 -7.19 3.44
C GLY A 55 -7.12 -7.94 2.84
N GLN A 56 -5.94 -7.32 2.79
CA GLN A 56 -4.68 -7.94 2.35
C GLN A 56 -3.88 -8.56 3.51
N GLY A 57 -4.40 -8.52 4.74
CA GLY A 57 -3.77 -9.12 5.92
C GLY A 57 -2.80 -8.18 6.66
N THR A 58 -2.75 -6.91 6.28
CA THR A 58 -1.93 -5.91 6.98
C THR A 58 -2.71 -5.32 8.15
N PRO A 59 -2.15 -5.24 9.37
CA PRO A 59 -2.79 -4.57 10.48
C PRO A 59 -3.05 -3.10 10.16
N THR A 60 -4.26 -2.62 10.46
CA THR A 60 -4.66 -1.23 10.16
C THR A 60 -5.29 -0.53 11.36
N LEU A 61 -5.26 0.80 11.34
CA LEU A 61 -5.99 1.65 12.28
C LEU A 61 -6.62 2.82 11.52
N LEU A 62 -7.95 2.94 11.62
CA LEU A 62 -8.67 4.14 11.19
C LEU A 62 -8.64 5.20 12.30
N ILE A 63 -8.19 6.40 11.96
CA ILE A 63 -8.27 7.58 12.84
C ILE A 63 -9.38 8.52 12.34
N GLU A 64 -10.24 8.97 13.27
CA GLU A 64 -11.35 9.91 13.03
C GLU A 64 -11.01 11.33 13.50
#